data_AF-A0A957D1M6-F1
#
_entry.id   AF-A0A957D1M6-F1
#
_cell.length_a   1.000
_cell.length_b   1.000
_cell.length_c   1.000
_cell.angle_alpha   90.00
_cell.angle_beta   90.00
_cell.angle_gamma   90.00
#
_symmetry.space_group_name_H-M   'P 1'
#
loop_
_entity.id
_entity.type
_entity.pdbx_description
1 polymer ?
#
loop_
_entity_poly.entity_id
_entity_poly.type
_entity_poly.pdbx_seq_one_letter_code
_entity_poly.pdbx_strand_id
1 'polypeptide(L)' 'MITLRLDPKLEQAINNIALQMGVSKSELIRRSVIEFIDKLETPSPWDLGSDVFGKYASGQDNLSRDRKALVKEKIRAKK' A
#
# COMPACT_ATOMS: atom_id res chain seq x y z
N MET A 1 -8.72 18.13 13.81
CA MET A 1 -7.59 18.57 14.66
C MET A 1 -7.10 17.33 15.40
N ILE A 2 -5.83 16.97 15.26
CA ILE A 2 -5.23 15.81 15.95
C ILE A 2 -4.45 16.37 17.13
N THR A 3 -4.64 15.81 18.33
CA THR A 3 -3.86 16.15 19.51
C THR A 3 -2.80 15.08 19.73
N LEU A 4 -1.53 15.46 19.59
CA LEU A 4 -0.39 14.57 19.73
C LEU A 4 0.49 15.04 20.89
N ARG A 5 0.83 14.13 21.80
CA ARG A 5 1.83 14.41 22.83
C ARG A 5 3.21 14.13 22.25
N LEU A 6 4.06 15.15 22.22
CA LEU A 6 5.43 15.06 21.75
C LEU A 6 6.38 15.18 22.94
N ASP A 7 7.56 14.57 22.82
CA ASP A 7 8.64 14.81 23.78
C ASP A 7 9.07 16.29 23.71
N PRO A 8 9.38 16.94 24.85
CA PRO A 8 9.76 18.35 24.87
C PRO A 8 10.95 18.70 23.95
N LYS A 9 11.90 17.78 23.77
CA LYS A 9 13.05 17.98 22.86
C LYS A 9 12.61 18.03 21.40
N LEU A 10 11.69 17.15 21.03
CA LEU A 10 11.16 17.07 19.67
C LEU A 10 10.32 18.31 19.35
N GLU A 11 9.51 18.77 20.30
CA GLU A 11 8.73 20.00 20.13
C GLU A 11 9.62 21.24 19.93
N GLN A 12 10.72 21.34 20.70
CA GLN A 12 11.72 22.41 20.50
C GLN A 12 12.37 22.33 19.13
N ALA A 13 12.75 21.13 18.67
CA ALA A 13 13.33 20.94 17.34
C ALA A 13 12.36 21.37 16.24
N ILE A 14 11.08 20.97 16.31
CA ILE A 14 10.03 21.37 15.37
C ILE A 14 9.86 22.89 15.37
N ASN A 15 9.84 23.54 16.53
CA ASN A 15 9.73 25.00 16.62
C ASN A 15 10.91 25.70 15.94
N ASN A 16 12.14 25.28 16.21
CA ASN A 16 13.34 25.89 15.65
C ASN A 16 13.39 25.74 14.13
N ILE A 17 13.10 24.55 13.62
CA ILE A 17 13.10 24.27 12.18
C ILE A 17 11.99 25.05 11.48
N ALA A 18 10.78 25.09 12.07
CA ALA A 18 9.67 25.87 11.51
C ALA A 18 10.02 27.36 11.40
N LEU A 19 10.67 27.92 12.43
CA LEU A 19 11.17 29.30 12.42
C LEU A 19 12.22 29.52 11.33
N GLN A 20 13.21 28.63 11.22
CA GLN A 20 14.25 28.71 10.19
C GLN A 20 13.70 28.64 8.76
N MET A 21 12.65 27.84 8.57
CA MET A 21 11.99 27.67 7.27
C MET A 21 10.91 28.73 6.99
N GLY A 22 10.58 29.60 7.97
CA GLY A 22 9.53 30.60 7.83
C GLY A 22 8.12 30.01 7.65
N VAL A 23 7.88 28.79 8.15
CA VAL A 23 6.59 28.09 8.05
C VAL A 23 5.97 27.91 9.44
N SER A 24 4.66 27.66 9.48
CA SER A 24 4.01 27.29 10.75
C SER A 24 4.39 25.87 11.17
N LYS A 25 4.34 25.59 12.49
CA LYS A 25 4.56 24.24 13.03
C LYS A 25 3.64 23.21 12.38
N SER A 26 2.37 23.57 12.22
CA SER A 26 1.35 22.70 11.63
C SER A 26 1.64 22.39 10.17
N GLU A 27 2.18 23.34 9.42
CA GLU A 27 2.59 23.14 8.03
C GLU A 27 3.81 22.21 7.93
N LEU A 28 4.82 22.42 8.78
CA LEU A 28 5.98 21.54 8.86
C LEU A 28 5.56 20.10 9.15
N ILE A 29 4.74 19.90 10.19
CA ILE A 29 4.24 18.57 10.58
C ILE A 29 3.44 17.93 9.43
N ARG A 30 2.57 18.69 8.76
CA ARG A 30 1.78 18.19 7.63
C ARG A 30 2.68 17.68 6.50
N ARG A 31 3.68 18.46 6.10
CA ARG A 31 4.63 18.09 5.05
C ARG A 31 5.41 16.84 5.43
N SER A 32 5.90 16.78 6.67
CA SER A 32 6.65 15.61 7.15
C SER A 32 5.80 14.34 7.18
N VAL A 33 4.53 14.43 7.56
CA VAL A 33 3.62 13.27 7.55
C VAL A 33 3.36 12.79 6.12
N ILE A 34 3.12 13.71 5.18
CA ILE A 34 2.94 13.37 3.76
C ILE A 34 4.21 12.69 3.23
N GLU A 35 5.37 13.31 3.42
CA GLU A 35 6.65 12.77 2.94
C GLU A 35 6.98 11.41 3.56
N PHE A 36 6.62 11.18 4.83
CA PHE A 36 6.80 9.89 5.48
C PHE A 36 5.90 8.81 4.90
N ILE A 37 4.63 9.12 4.61
CA ILE A 37 3.69 8.21 3.95
C ILE A 37 4.16 7.90 2.53
N ASP A 38 4.56 8.91 1.76
CA ASP A 38 5.06 8.73 0.39
C ASP A 38 6.32 7.85 0.35
N LYS A 39 7.18 7.93 1.39
CA LYS A 39 8.34 7.03 1.53
C LYS A 39 7.96 5.60 1.90
N LEU A 40 6.82 5.39 2.54
CA LEU A 40 6.33 4.06 2.91
C LEU A 40 5.59 3.37 1.75
N GLU A 41 5.04 4.13 0.81
CA GLU A 41 4.17 3.57 -0.24
C GLU A 41 4.72 3.74 -1.66
N THR A 42 5.26 2.64 -2.19
CA THR A 42 4.63 2.03 -3.37
C THR A 42 4.70 0.51 -3.22
N PRO A 43 3.75 -0.14 -2.51
CA PRO A 43 3.56 -1.58 -2.67
C PRO A 43 3.34 -1.89 -4.16
N SER A 44 3.93 -2.98 -4.64
CA SER A 44 3.77 -3.37 -6.04
C SER A 44 2.26 -3.53 -6.34
N PRO A 45 1.79 -3.19 -7.56
CA PRO A 45 0.41 -3.49 -7.97
C PRO A 45 0.02 -4.97 -7.73
N TRP A 46 1.01 -5.88 -7.72
CA TRP A 46 0.84 -7.28 -7.34
C TRP A 46 0.48 -7.46 -5.86
N ASP A 47 1.16 -6.75 -4.96
CA ASP A 47 0.94 -6.83 -3.50
C ASP A 47 -0.40 -6.19 -3.12
N LEU A 48 -0.75 -5.06 -3.75
CA LEU A 48 -2.05 -4.38 -3.56
C LEU A 48 -3.24 -5.25 -3.98
N GLY A 49 -3.06 -6.07 -5.02
CA GLY A 49 -4.10 -6.95 -5.51
C GLY A 49 -4.12 -8.32 -4.84
N SER A 50 -3.21 -8.62 -3.91
CA SER A 50 -3.09 -9.95 -3.27
C SER A 50 -4.38 -10.44 -2.60
N ASP A 51 -5.19 -9.54 -2.06
CA ASP A 51 -6.50 -9.84 -1.47
C ASP A 51 -7.61 -10.12 -2.51
N VAL A 52 -7.38 -9.77 -3.77
CA VAL A 52 -8.32 -9.92 -4.89
C VAL A 52 -7.89 -11.06 -5.81
N PHE A 53 -6.59 -11.18 -6.08
CA PHE A 53 -5.99 -12.25 -6.84
C PHE A 53 -6.10 -13.57 -6.05
N GLY A 54 -6.56 -14.64 -6.69
CA GLY A 54 -6.64 -15.96 -6.03
C GLY A 54 -7.79 -16.15 -5.03
N LYS A 55 -8.66 -15.15 -4.80
CA LYS A 55 -9.88 -15.31 -3.98
C LYS A 55 -10.79 -16.46 -4.44
N TYR A 56 -10.74 -16.78 -5.73
CA TYR A 56 -11.37 -17.95 -6.35
C TYR A 56 -10.31 -18.82 -7.04
N ALA A 57 -9.21 -19.11 -6.34
CA ALA A 57 -8.19 -20.02 -6.85
C ALA A 57 -8.86 -21.37 -7.17
N SER A 58 -8.72 -21.81 -8.41
CA SER A 58 -9.25 -23.08 -8.91
C SER A 58 -8.54 -24.31 -8.33
N GLY A 59 -7.53 -24.11 -7.47
CA GLY A 59 -6.62 -25.15 -6.99
C GLY A 59 -5.73 -25.74 -8.08
N GLN A 60 -5.74 -25.16 -9.29
CA GLN A 60 -4.99 -25.66 -10.45
C GLN A 60 -4.09 -24.55 -11.02
N ASP A 61 -2.79 -24.70 -10.81
CA ASP A 61 -1.79 -23.73 -11.29
C ASP A 61 -1.51 -23.85 -12.80
N ASN A 62 -2.06 -24.88 -13.45
CA ASN A 62 -1.88 -25.14 -14.87
C ASN A 62 -3.05 -24.67 -15.74
N LEU A 63 -4.09 -24.03 -15.18
CA LEU A 63 -5.26 -23.57 -15.96
C LEU A 63 -4.88 -22.71 -17.16
N SER A 64 -3.89 -21.82 -16.99
CA SER A 64 -3.43 -20.94 -18.05
C SER A 64 -2.58 -21.67 -19.10
N ARG A 65 -1.76 -22.64 -18.68
CA ARG A 65 -0.86 -23.39 -19.57
C ARG A 65 -1.61 -24.43 -20.40
N ASP A 66 -2.49 -25.18 -19.76
CA ASP A 66 -3.14 -26.35 -20.35
C ASP A 66 -4.59 -26.09 -20.76
N ARG A 67 -4.97 -24.81 -20.93
CA ARG A 67 -6.36 -24.37 -21.16
C ARG A 67 -7.10 -25.19 -22.22
N LYS A 68 -6.44 -25.53 -23.32
CA LYS A 68 -7.06 -26.24 -24.47
C LYS A 68 -7.34 -27.71 -24.14
N ALA A 69 -6.44 -28.35 -23.39
CA ALA A 69 -6.60 -29.75 -22.99
C ALA A 69 -7.74 -29.89 -21.96
N LEU A 70 -7.74 -29.03 -20.94
CA LEU A 70 -8.74 -29.03 -19.87
C LEU A 70 -10.16 -28.75 -20.37
N VAL A 71 -10.33 -27.81 -21.31
CA VAL A 71 -11.64 -27.52 -21.92
C VAL A 71 -12.14 -28.72 -22.72
N LYS A 72 -11.27 -29.38 -23.48
CA LYS A 72 -11.64 -30.56 -24.28
C LYS A 72 -12.07 -31.73 -23.41
N GLU A 73 -11.40 -31.97 -22.28
CA GLU A 73 -11.81 -32.96 -21.29
C GLU A 73 -13.18 -32.65 -20.68
N LYS A 74 -13.41 -31.41 -20.24
CA LYS A 74 -14.71 -31.01 -19.67
C LYS A 74 -15.88 -31.18 -20.64
N ILE A 75 -15.66 -30.89 -21.93
CA ILE A 75 -16.69 -31.06 -22.97
C ILE A 75 -16.97 -32.55 -23.21
N ARG A 76 -15.93 -33.40 -23.23
CA ARG A 76 -16.10 -34.85 -23.40
C ARG A 76 -16.78 -35.50 -22.20
N ALA A 77 -16.47 -35.08 -20.98
CA ALA A 77 -17.07 -35.63 -19.77
C ALA A 77 -18.58 -35.29 -19.61
N LYS A 78 -19.09 -34.31 -20.35
CA LYS A 78 -20.51 -33.95 -20.40
C LYS A 78 -21.32 -34.73 -21.45
N LYS A 79 -20.65 -35.47 -22.33
CA LYS A 79 -21.26 -36.20 -23.43
C LYS A 79 -21.47 -37.66 -23.03
#